data_AF-A0A507R1D4-F1
#
_entry.id   AF-A0A507R1D4-F1
#
_cell.length_a   1.000
_cell.length_b   1.000
_cell.length_c   1.000
_cell.angle_alpha   90.00
_cell.angle_beta   90.00
_cell.angle_gamma   90.00
#
_symmetry.space_group_name_H-M   'P 1'
#
loop_
_entity.id
_entity.type
_entity.pdbx_description
1 polymer ?
#
loop_
_entity_poly.entity_id
_entity_poly.type
_entity_poly.pdbx_seq_one_letter_code
_entity_poly.pdbx_strand_id
1 'polypeptide(L)'
;MDGVFLSFFRFAIQFLSLVFIFSVLIILPVHLKYTGKYGIPGWDTDDGDEENCDDYVCDYGHKKDGKKFVPDPTYLWIYVIFTYVFTGLAVYLLLQRTNKIIRIRQRFLGGQTSTTDRTVRLSGIPPEMRSEDTIKGFIESLEVGKVEGVTLCRDWHELDSLVDERLKILRQLERAWTKHIGYKRPIQDGNSVLLTRQRPSGSSQLLDDSSEQAHLLSESRGEFRGSCDRPRPKIRLWYGPFRLQYRKVDAIDYYEERLRRIDEKIEDARRKEYPPTELAFVTMESIAASQTLVQTIISPRPMRLFARLAPAPADVVWKNTYLPRPRRMTQAWFITSVIGFLTIFWSFLLIPIAYVLELETLHKVFPHLADLLSEHPLAKSLIQTGLPTLALSLLTVAVPYLYNCWYLLVNAAGSS
;
A
#
# COMPACT_ATOMS: atom_id res chain seq x y z
N MET A 1 1.35 -13.19 1.40
CA MET A 1 2.46 -12.46 0.75
C MET A 1 3.53 -12.03 1.76
N ASP A 2 3.18 -11.89 3.03
CA ASP A 2 4.02 -11.33 4.10
C ASP A 2 5.34 -12.10 4.34
N GLY A 3 5.36 -13.42 4.11
CA GLY A 3 6.57 -14.23 4.21
C GLY A 3 7.64 -13.93 3.15
N VAL A 4 7.25 -13.45 1.96
CA VAL A 4 8.20 -13.08 0.89
C VAL A 4 8.90 -11.77 1.23
N PHE A 5 8.16 -10.80 1.75
CA PHE A 5 8.69 -9.52 2.21
C PHE A 5 9.72 -9.73 3.32
N LEU A 6 9.39 -10.54 4.33
CA LEU A 6 10.34 -10.87 5.40
C LEU A 6 11.61 -11.55 4.88
N SER A 7 11.48 -12.42 3.87
CA SER A 7 12.65 -13.05 3.23
C SER A 7 13.53 -12.03 2.51
N PHE A 8 12.95 -10.97 1.92
CA PHE A 8 13.71 -9.87 1.33
C PHE A 8 14.48 -9.07 2.39
N PHE A 9 13.88 -8.73 3.54
CA PHE A 9 14.62 -8.07 4.62
C PHE A 9 15.77 -8.92 5.13
N ARG A 10 15.54 -10.22 5.29
CA ARG A 10 16.60 -11.14 5.73
C ARG A 10 17.74 -11.21 4.71
N PHE A 11 17.44 -11.16 3.41
CA PHE A 11 18.44 -11.02 2.35
C PHE A 11 19.21 -9.70 2.48
N ALA A 12 18.51 -8.57 2.61
CA ALA A 12 19.11 -7.25 2.69
C ALA A 12 20.06 -7.11 3.90
N ILE A 13 19.61 -7.55 5.09
CA ILE A 13 20.43 -7.54 6.31
C ILE A 13 21.69 -8.40 6.13
N GLN A 14 21.55 -9.59 5.55
CA GLN A 14 22.68 -10.48 5.32
C GLN A 14 23.66 -9.90 4.29
N PHE A 15 23.15 -9.33 3.20
CA PHE A 15 23.97 -8.69 2.16
C PHE A 15 24.72 -7.48 2.72
N LEU A 16 24.02 -6.57 3.40
CA LEU A 16 24.63 -5.38 4.00
C LEU A 16 25.64 -5.75 5.09
N SER A 17 25.35 -6.75 5.92
CA SER A 17 26.29 -7.24 6.93
C SER A 17 27.58 -7.79 6.29
N LEU A 18 27.47 -8.55 5.21
CA LEU A 18 28.65 -9.07 4.50
C LEU A 18 29.45 -7.95 3.84
N VAL A 19 28.78 -7.03 3.13
CA VAL A 19 29.45 -5.87 2.51
C VAL A 19 30.14 -5.01 3.57
N PHE A 20 29.49 -4.79 4.72
CA PHE A 20 30.07 -4.06 5.84
C PHE A 20 31.34 -4.73 6.37
N ILE A 21 31.30 -6.06 6.58
CA ILE A 21 32.46 -6.83 7.03
C ILE A 21 33.63 -6.71 6.03
N PHE A 22 33.38 -6.87 4.72
CA PHE A 22 34.43 -6.72 3.70
C PHE A 22 34.96 -5.29 3.59
N SER A 23 34.09 -4.29 3.77
CA SER A 23 34.48 -2.89 3.77
C SER A 23 35.43 -2.57 4.93
N VAL A 24 35.08 -2.99 6.15
CA VAL A 24 35.89 -2.72 7.35
C VAL A 24 37.18 -3.56 7.37
N LEU A 25 37.13 -4.83 6.96
CA LEU A 25 38.29 -5.73 7.05
C LEU A 25 39.30 -5.55 5.91
N ILE A 26 38.88 -5.10 4.73
CA ILE A 26 39.76 -5.06 3.55
C ILE A 26 39.85 -3.66 2.98
N ILE A 27 38.72 -3.03 2.65
CA ILE A 27 38.73 -1.74 1.93
C ILE A 27 39.31 -0.64 2.83
N LEU A 28 38.89 -0.57 4.10
CA LEU A 28 39.37 0.42 5.07
C LEU A 28 40.89 0.35 5.34
N PRO A 29 41.48 -0.81 5.72
CA PRO A 29 42.92 -0.87 5.98
C PRO A 29 43.76 -0.68 4.71
N VAL A 30 43.27 -1.11 3.55
CA VAL A 30 43.95 -0.85 2.27
C VAL A 30 43.90 0.64 1.95
N HIS A 31 42.74 1.28 2.08
CA HIS A 31 42.61 2.72 1.87
C HIS A 31 43.54 3.52 2.79
N LEU A 32 43.58 3.17 4.08
CA LEU A 32 44.49 3.77 5.06
C LEU A 32 45.96 3.62 4.68
N LYS A 33 46.37 2.44 4.23
CA LYS A 33 47.76 2.17 3.82
C LYS A 33 48.18 2.98 2.58
N TYR A 34 47.26 3.22 1.65
CA TYR A 34 47.55 3.91 0.38
C TYR A 34 47.16 5.40 0.34
N THR A 35 46.51 5.93 1.36
CA THR A 35 46.17 7.37 1.41
C THR A 35 46.69 8.04 2.68
N GLY A 36 47.09 7.26 3.68
CA GLY A 36 47.42 7.77 5.01
C GLY A 36 46.22 8.37 5.75
N LYS A 37 45.02 8.27 5.16
CA LYS A 37 43.78 8.90 5.60
C LYS A 37 42.69 7.85 5.78
N TYR A 38 41.81 8.07 6.75
CA TYR A 38 40.65 7.23 7.03
C TYR A 38 39.56 7.39 5.97
N GLY A 39 39.55 8.51 5.23
CA GLY A 39 38.55 8.76 4.18
C GLY A 39 37.16 9.06 4.77
N ILE A 40 37.12 9.41 6.07
CA ILE A 40 35.92 9.81 6.80
C ILE A 40 36.00 11.34 6.96
N PRO A 41 35.02 12.10 6.45
CA PRO A 41 35.02 13.56 6.56
C PRO A 41 35.17 14.01 8.02
N GLY A 42 36.23 14.76 8.32
CA GLY A 42 36.51 15.35 9.65
C GLY A 42 37.35 14.52 10.62
N TRP A 43 37.82 13.32 10.24
CA TRP A 43 38.72 12.49 11.07
C TRP A 43 40.16 12.47 10.56
N ASP A 44 40.39 12.95 9.34
CA ASP A 44 41.71 13.17 8.79
C ASP A 44 42.19 14.55 9.24
N THR A 45 43.41 14.64 9.81
CA THR A 45 44.04 15.95 10.05
C THR A 45 44.21 16.65 8.71
N ASP A 46 43.56 17.81 8.57
CA ASP A 46 43.74 18.72 7.44
C ASP A 46 45.16 19.30 7.51
N ASP A 47 46.13 18.58 6.97
CA ASP A 47 47.45 19.12 6.69
C ASP A 47 47.36 19.95 5.40
N GLY A 48 46.68 21.11 5.45
CA GLY A 48 46.43 21.87 4.23
C GLY A 48 45.70 23.20 4.34
N ASP A 49 45.96 24.02 5.36
CA ASP A 49 45.71 25.47 5.33
C ASP A 49 46.88 26.21 6.01
N GLU A 50 47.99 26.39 5.29
CA GLU A 50 49.07 27.31 5.68
C GLU A 50 48.65 28.75 5.32
N GLU A 51 47.85 29.39 6.18
CA GLU A 51 47.82 30.86 6.28
C GLU A 51 48.24 31.28 7.70
N ASN A 52 49.54 31.59 7.81
CA ASN A 52 50.13 32.69 8.58
C ASN A 52 49.75 32.84 10.07
N CYS A 53 50.62 32.38 10.98
CA CYS A 53 50.81 32.96 12.32
C CYS A 53 52.25 32.72 12.79
N ASP A 54 52.98 33.82 12.99
CA ASP A 54 54.28 33.88 13.64
C ASP A 54 54.21 33.48 15.13
N ASP A 55 55.33 32.93 15.61
CA ASP A 55 55.99 33.24 16.89
C ASP A 55 55.96 32.26 18.10
N TYR A 56 57.19 31.88 18.47
CA TYR A 56 57.81 31.38 19.71
C TYR A 56 57.38 30.08 20.47
N VAL A 57 58.37 29.16 20.49
CA VAL A 57 58.94 28.35 21.60
C VAL A 57 58.67 26.83 21.60
N CYS A 58 59.78 26.11 21.75
CA CYS A 58 60.05 24.70 21.47
C CYS A 58 59.54 23.71 22.52
N ASP A 59 59.20 22.49 22.10
CA ASP A 59 59.45 21.28 22.89
C ASP A 59 59.72 20.04 22.00
N TYR A 60 60.54 19.14 22.54
CA TYR A 60 61.24 18.02 21.91
C TYR A 60 60.35 16.96 21.23
N GLY A 61 60.81 16.44 20.08
CA GLY A 61 60.50 15.05 19.71
C GLY A 61 60.32 14.77 18.21
N HIS A 62 61.34 14.17 17.60
CA HIS A 62 61.30 13.38 16.36
C HIS A 62 60.66 14.01 15.11
N LYS A 63 61.50 14.63 14.28
CA LYS A 63 61.29 14.64 12.82
C LYS A 63 61.28 13.18 12.33
N LYS A 64 60.10 12.65 12.00
CA LYS A 64 59.98 11.57 11.01
C LYS A 64 59.87 12.22 9.65
N ASP A 65 60.77 11.81 8.76
CA ASP A 65 60.85 12.26 7.37
C ASP A 65 59.46 12.25 6.71
N GLY A 66 58.92 13.45 6.47
CA GLY A 66 57.67 13.66 5.73
C GLY A 66 57.88 13.36 4.26
N LYS A 67 57.92 12.07 3.90
CA LYS A 67 57.72 11.64 2.52
C LYS A 67 56.27 11.98 2.15
N LYS A 68 56.09 13.01 1.31
CA LYS A 68 54.80 13.28 0.66
C LYS A 68 54.35 11.98 -0.01
N PHE A 69 53.32 11.34 0.56
CA PHE A 69 52.79 10.08 0.05
C PHE A 69 52.10 10.40 -1.27
N VAL A 70 52.74 10.07 -2.40
CA VAL A 70 52.08 10.13 -3.70
C VAL A 70 51.18 8.89 -3.77
N PRO A 71 49.85 9.04 -3.78
CA PRO A 71 48.98 7.89 -3.86
C PRO A 71 49.16 7.20 -5.21
N ASP A 72 49.68 5.98 -5.22
CA ASP A 72 49.77 5.17 -6.43
C ASP A 72 48.36 4.91 -6.96
N PRO A 73 47.99 5.31 -8.19
CA PRO A 73 46.61 5.19 -8.69
C PRO A 73 46.12 3.73 -8.78
N THR A 74 47.03 2.77 -8.62
CA THR A 74 46.78 1.33 -8.57
C THR A 74 45.78 0.92 -7.49
N TYR A 75 45.70 1.62 -6.35
CA TYR A 75 44.72 1.25 -5.30
C TYR A 75 43.28 1.43 -5.76
N LEU A 76 42.97 2.32 -6.72
CA LEU A 76 41.61 2.56 -7.20
C LEU A 76 40.97 1.31 -7.83
N TRP A 77 41.79 0.41 -8.38
CA TRP A 77 41.33 -0.87 -8.92
C TRP A 77 40.69 -1.77 -7.86
N ILE A 78 40.99 -1.57 -6.57
CA ILE A 78 40.33 -2.31 -5.50
C ILE A 78 38.82 -2.06 -5.51
N TYR A 79 38.37 -0.82 -5.72
CA TYR A 79 36.94 -0.50 -5.74
C TYR A 79 36.25 -1.18 -6.91
N VAL A 80 36.87 -1.17 -8.09
CA VAL A 80 36.35 -1.86 -9.27
C VAL A 80 36.22 -3.36 -8.99
N ILE A 81 37.27 -4.00 -8.49
CA ILE A 81 37.24 -5.45 -8.16
C ILE A 81 36.15 -5.75 -7.12
N PHE A 82 36.08 -4.98 -6.04
CA PHE A 82 35.09 -5.20 -4.99
C PHE A 82 33.66 -4.92 -5.44
N THR A 83 33.43 -4.00 -6.38
CA THR A 83 32.09 -3.83 -6.98
C THR A 83 31.66 -5.09 -7.74
N TYR A 84 32.55 -5.74 -8.49
CA TYR A 84 32.26 -7.04 -9.11
C TYR A 84 32.04 -8.16 -8.08
N VAL A 85 32.82 -8.18 -7.01
CA VAL A 85 32.64 -9.17 -5.92
C VAL A 85 31.30 -8.98 -5.22
N PHE A 86 30.93 -7.74 -4.86
CA PHE A 86 29.67 -7.45 -4.19
C PHE A 86 28.45 -7.67 -5.09
N THR A 87 28.53 -7.35 -6.38
CA THR A 87 27.47 -7.67 -7.34
C THR A 87 27.31 -9.18 -7.51
N GLY A 88 28.41 -9.93 -7.64
CA GLY A 88 28.37 -11.40 -7.67
C GLY A 88 27.78 -12.01 -6.39
N LEU A 89 28.18 -11.51 -5.22
CA LEU A 89 27.63 -11.90 -3.92
C LEU A 89 26.13 -11.60 -3.82
N ALA A 90 25.70 -10.42 -4.27
CA ALA A 90 24.29 -10.04 -4.29
C ALA A 90 23.47 -10.99 -5.16
N VAL A 91 23.93 -11.27 -6.38
CA VAL A 91 23.28 -12.21 -7.31
C VAL A 91 23.24 -13.62 -6.71
N TYR A 92 24.33 -14.10 -6.12
CA TYR A 92 24.39 -15.42 -5.49
C TYR A 92 23.36 -15.56 -4.36
N LEU A 93 23.33 -14.60 -3.43
CA LEU A 93 22.37 -14.59 -2.32
C LEU A 93 20.92 -14.44 -2.82
N LEU A 94 20.69 -13.63 -3.85
CA LEU A 94 19.37 -13.46 -4.47
C LEU A 94 18.90 -14.79 -5.09
N LEU A 95 19.75 -15.48 -5.86
CA LEU A 95 19.42 -16.77 -6.45
C LEU A 95 19.12 -17.83 -5.39
N GLN A 96 19.91 -17.90 -4.32
CA GLN A 96 19.68 -18.84 -3.22
C GLN A 96 18.32 -18.59 -2.54
N ARG A 97 17.99 -17.32 -2.27
CA ARG A 97 16.73 -16.91 -1.63
C ARG A 97 15.54 -17.14 -2.55
N THR A 98 15.66 -16.81 -3.82
CA THR A 98 14.64 -17.02 -4.85
C THR A 98 14.32 -18.51 -5.01
N ASN A 99 15.33 -19.37 -5.11
CA ASN A 99 15.12 -20.82 -5.19
C ASN A 99 14.38 -21.38 -3.97
N LYS A 100 14.67 -20.87 -2.76
CA LYS A 100 13.93 -21.24 -1.56
C LYS A 100 12.47 -20.79 -1.63
N ILE A 101 12.21 -19.56 -2.07
CA ILE A 101 10.85 -19.01 -2.24
C ILE A 101 10.07 -19.82 -3.27
N ILE A 102 10.69 -20.20 -4.39
CA ILE A 102 10.06 -21.02 -5.44
C ILE A 102 9.62 -22.37 -4.85
N ARG A 103 10.49 -23.08 -4.12
CA ARG A 103 10.13 -24.37 -3.49
C ARG A 103 8.98 -24.23 -2.50
N ILE A 104 9.00 -23.20 -1.66
CA ILE A 104 7.91 -22.93 -0.70
C ILE A 104 6.62 -22.66 -1.45
N ARG A 105 6.66 -21.82 -2.49
CA ARG A 105 5.49 -21.50 -3.32
C ARG A 105 4.93 -22.74 -4.02
N GLN A 106 5.79 -23.57 -4.61
CA GLN A 106 5.38 -24.82 -5.25
C GLN A 106 4.72 -25.77 -4.25
N ARG A 107 5.28 -25.91 -3.04
CA ARG A 107 4.70 -26.75 -1.99
C ARG A 107 3.36 -26.23 -1.49
N PHE A 108 3.23 -24.91 -1.35
CA PHE A 108 2.00 -24.26 -0.91
C PHE A 108 0.89 -24.39 -1.96
N LEU A 109 1.19 -24.02 -3.21
CA LEU A 109 0.21 -24.09 -4.31
C LEU A 109 -0.13 -25.53 -4.69
N GLY A 110 0.81 -26.48 -4.56
CA GLY A 110 0.56 -27.89 -4.83
C GLY A 110 -0.33 -28.58 -3.78
N GLY A 111 -0.44 -28.02 -2.58
CA GLY A 111 -1.29 -28.55 -1.49
C GLY A 111 -2.68 -27.90 -1.42
N GLN A 112 -2.94 -26.85 -2.19
CA GLN A 112 -4.19 -26.08 -2.12
C GLN A 112 -5.13 -26.47 -3.27
N THR A 113 -6.37 -26.81 -2.92
CA THR A 113 -7.46 -27.09 -3.87
C THR A 113 -8.57 -26.04 -3.75
N SER A 114 -8.18 -24.76 -3.75
CA SER A 114 -9.15 -23.67 -3.65
C SER A 114 -9.94 -23.53 -4.96
N THR A 115 -11.22 -23.17 -4.85
CA THR A 115 -12.06 -22.86 -6.02
C THR A 115 -11.48 -21.71 -6.85
N THR A 116 -10.75 -20.80 -6.21
CA THR A 116 -10.04 -19.69 -6.85
C THR A 116 -8.98 -20.15 -7.85
N ASP A 117 -8.28 -21.24 -7.54
CA ASP A 117 -7.20 -21.77 -8.38
C ASP A 117 -7.73 -22.52 -9.61
N ARG A 118 -9.02 -22.90 -9.58
CA ARG A 118 -9.76 -23.53 -10.67
C ARG A 118 -10.53 -22.53 -11.52
N THR A 119 -10.65 -21.28 -11.07
CA THR A 119 -11.46 -20.25 -11.71
C THR A 119 -10.60 -19.37 -12.62
N VAL A 120 -11.05 -19.19 -13.86
CA VAL A 120 -10.43 -18.36 -14.88
C VAL A 120 -11.33 -17.16 -15.16
N ARG A 121 -10.75 -15.96 -15.10
CA ARG A 121 -11.37 -14.72 -15.56
C ARG A 121 -11.17 -14.58 -17.06
N LEU A 122 -12.26 -14.69 -17.81
CA LEU A 122 -12.31 -14.45 -19.25
C LEU A 122 -12.71 -13.00 -19.50
N SER A 123 -12.03 -12.31 -20.42
CA SER A 123 -12.33 -10.92 -20.74
C SER A 123 -12.30 -10.64 -22.24
N GLY A 124 -13.09 -9.66 -22.70
CA GLY A 124 -13.21 -9.33 -24.12
C GLY A 124 -14.10 -10.32 -24.87
N ILE A 125 -15.19 -10.74 -24.23
CA ILE A 125 -16.19 -11.64 -24.80
C ILE A 125 -17.02 -10.87 -25.84
N PRO A 126 -17.08 -11.34 -27.11
CA PRO A 126 -17.87 -10.68 -28.15
C PRO A 126 -19.37 -10.72 -27.80
N PRO A 127 -20.17 -9.73 -28.22
CA PRO A 127 -21.59 -9.62 -27.88
C PRO A 127 -22.41 -10.86 -28.26
N GLU A 128 -22.04 -11.52 -29.35
CA GLU A 128 -22.66 -12.75 -29.86
C GLU A 128 -22.51 -13.95 -28.91
N MET A 129 -21.47 -13.97 -28.07
CA MET A 129 -21.15 -15.07 -27.14
C MET A 129 -21.46 -14.72 -25.68
N ARG A 130 -22.22 -13.66 -25.40
CA ARG A 130 -22.52 -13.21 -24.02
C ARG A 130 -23.68 -14.00 -23.39
N SER A 131 -23.64 -15.32 -23.49
CA SER A 131 -24.52 -16.24 -22.79
C SER A 131 -23.68 -17.28 -22.05
N GLU A 132 -24.09 -17.64 -20.83
CA GLU A 132 -23.36 -18.60 -19.99
C GLU A 132 -23.24 -19.97 -20.68
N ASP A 133 -24.31 -20.43 -21.32
CA ASP A 133 -24.33 -21.71 -22.06
C ASP A 133 -23.41 -21.69 -23.28
N THR A 134 -23.40 -20.58 -24.03
CA THR A 134 -22.54 -20.42 -25.20
C THR A 134 -21.07 -20.39 -24.81
N ILE A 135 -20.73 -19.71 -23.70
CA ILE A 135 -19.35 -19.68 -23.18
C ILE A 135 -18.94 -21.08 -22.72
N LYS A 136 -19.83 -21.80 -22.02
CA LYS A 136 -19.58 -23.16 -21.56
C LYS A 136 -19.30 -24.09 -22.74
N GLY A 137 -20.19 -24.13 -23.73
CA GLY A 137 -20.03 -24.97 -24.92
C GLY A 137 -18.79 -24.61 -25.74
N PHE A 138 -18.47 -23.32 -25.85
CA PHE A 138 -17.25 -22.89 -26.52
C PHE A 138 -15.98 -23.37 -25.81
N ILE A 139 -15.91 -23.29 -24.48
CA ILE A 139 -14.73 -23.73 -23.73
C ILE A 139 -14.61 -25.25 -23.74
N GLU A 140 -15.72 -25.97 -23.64
CA GLU A 140 -15.74 -27.44 -23.76
C GLU A 140 -15.30 -27.90 -25.16
N SER A 141 -15.63 -27.15 -26.22
CA SER A 141 -15.19 -27.43 -27.59
C SER A 141 -13.66 -27.30 -27.81
N LEU A 142 -12.94 -26.64 -26.90
CA LEU A 142 -11.48 -26.53 -26.96
C LEU A 142 -10.76 -27.76 -26.40
N GLU A 143 -11.50 -28.74 -25.84
CA GLU A 143 -10.97 -29.99 -25.26
C GLU A 143 -9.93 -29.78 -24.13
N VAL A 144 -9.90 -28.60 -23.51
CA VAL A 144 -8.96 -28.26 -22.41
C VAL A 144 -9.37 -28.91 -21.08
N GLY A 145 -10.65 -29.24 -20.94
CA GLY A 145 -11.25 -29.87 -19.77
C GLY A 145 -12.72 -29.49 -19.60
N LYS A 146 -13.40 -30.11 -18.63
CA LYS A 146 -14.81 -29.84 -18.32
C LYS A 146 -14.98 -28.58 -17.48
N VAL A 147 -16.07 -27.87 -17.73
CA VAL A 147 -16.44 -26.64 -17.04
C VAL A 147 -17.47 -26.96 -15.96
N GLU A 148 -17.16 -26.64 -14.70
CA GLU A 148 -18.08 -26.79 -13.57
C GLU A 148 -19.20 -25.73 -13.64
N GLY A 149 -18.83 -24.48 -13.91
CA GLY A 149 -19.80 -23.39 -14.01
C GLY A 149 -19.23 -22.13 -14.64
N VAL A 150 -20.11 -21.33 -15.23
CA VAL A 150 -19.79 -20.01 -15.80
C VAL A 150 -20.65 -18.97 -15.09
N THR A 151 -20.03 -17.87 -14.68
CA THR A 151 -20.73 -16.71 -14.11
C THR A 151 -20.43 -15.50 -14.96
N LEU A 152 -21.42 -15.05 -15.72
CA LEU A 152 -21.28 -13.88 -16.59
C LEU A 152 -21.49 -12.60 -15.77
N CYS A 153 -20.54 -11.66 -15.86
CA CYS A 153 -20.73 -10.36 -15.22
C CYS A 153 -21.74 -9.53 -16.00
N ARG A 154 -22.63 -8.87 -15.27
CA ARG A 154 -23.61 -7.93 -15.79
C ARG A 154 -23.29 -6.52 -15.32
N ASP A 155 -23.90 -5.52 -15.94
CA ASP A 155 -23.72 -4.13 -15.52
C ASP A 155 -24.50 -3.84 -14.23
N TRP A 156 -23.84 -4.01 -13.08
CA TRP A 156 -24.43 -3.80 -11.76
C TRP A 156 -24.32 -2.35 -11.25
N HIS A 157 -23.98 -1.37 -12.10
CA HIS A 157 -23.71 0.00 -11.67
C HIS A 157 -24.86 0.63 -10.87
N GLU A 158 -26.12 0.47 -11.34
CA GLU A 158 -27.31 0.99 -10.63
C GLU A 158 -27.44 0.35 -9.24
N LEU A 159 -27.34 -0.98 -9.16
CA LEU A 159 -27.47 -1.72 -7.91
C LEU A 159 -26.36 -1.38 -6.91
N ASP A 160 -25.11 -1.32 -7.36
CA ASP A 160 -23.96 -0.94 -6.53
C ASP A 160 -24.13 0.47 -5.97
N SER A 161 -24.64 1.41 -6.78
CA SER A 161 -24.90 2.78 -6.33
C SER A 161 -25.95 2.85 -5.21
N LEU A 162 -27.02 2.06 -5.32
CA LEU A 162 -28.07 1.96 -4.30
C LEU A 162 -27.56 1.30 -3.02
N VAL A 163 -26.74 0.25 -3.14
CA VAL A 163 -26.12 -0.42 -1.98
C VAL A 163 -25.13 0.52 -1.27
N ASP A 164 -24.34 1.29 -2.01
CA ASP A 164 -23.45 2.31 -1.45
C ASP A 164 -24.24 3.40 -0.72
N GLU A 165 -25.39 3.84 -1.27
CA GLU A 165 -26.30 4.76 -0.59
C GLU A 165 -26.91 4.17 0.68
N ARG A 166 -27.36 2.91 0.62
CA ARG A 166 -27.86 2.16 1.77
C ARG A 166 -26.83 2.12 2.89
N LEU A 167 -25.57 1.79 2.57
CA LEU A 167 -24.47 1.76 3.53
C LEU A 167 -24.21 3.14 4.17
N LYS A 168 -24.31 4.23 3.40
CA LYS A 168 -24.17 5.60 3.94
C LYS A 168 -25.29 5.92 4.92
N ILE A 169 -26.54 5.57 4.60
CA ILE A 169 -27.70 5.79 5.46
C ILE A 169 -27.60 4.94 6.73
N LEU A 170 -27.26 3.66 6.58
CA LEU A 170 -27.07 2.73 7.69
C LEU A 170 -26.00 3.23 8.66
N ARG A 171 -24.85 3.69 8.17
CA ARG A 171 -23.82 4.32 9.03
C ARG A 171 -24.33 5.58 9.75
N GLN A 172 -25.20 6.36 9.12
CA GLN A 172 -25.81 7.54 9.77
C GLN A 172 -26.84 7.14 10.82
N LEU A 173 -27.63 6.09 10.57
CA LEU A 173 -28.57 5.49 11.51
C LEU A 173 -27.83 4.90 12.73
N GLU A 174 -26.75 4.15 12.51
CA GLU A 174 -25.87 3.64 13.58
C GLU A 174 -25.29 4.78 14.43
N ARG A 175 -24.86 5.89 13.80
CA ARG A 175 -24.41 7.08 14.53
C ARG A 175 -25.51 7.72 15.38
N ALA A 176 -26.75 7.73 14.89
CA ALA A 176 -27.90 8.22 15.65
C ALA A 176 -28.20 7.30 16.84
N TRP A 177 -28.22 5.98 16.62
CA TRP A 177 -28.42 4.98 17.67
C TRP A 177 -27.32 4.99 18.73
N THR A 178 -26.05 5.03 18.34
CA THR A 178 -24.92 5.12 19.27
C THR A 178 -24.98 6.39 20.12
N LYS A 179 -25.45 7.52 19.57
CA LYS A 179 -25.69 8.75 20.32
C LYS A 179 -26.86 8.62 21.31
N HIS A 180 -27.93 7.94 20.91
CA HIS A 180 -29.12 7.72 21.75
C HIS A 180 -28.85 6.74 22.90
N ILE A 181 -28.28 5.58 22.60
CA ILE A 181 -27.85 4.57 23.59
C ILE A 181 -26.70 5.12 24.45
N GLY A 182 -25.93 6.05 23.91
CA GLY A 182 -24.82 6.68 24.61
C GLY A 182 -23.65 5.73 24.83
N TYR A 183 -23.38 4.85 23.84
CA TYR A 183 -22.29 3.88 23.89
C TYR A 183 -20.97 4.60 24.14
N LYS A 184 -20.45 4.49 25.37
CA LYS A 184 -19.06 4.82 25.68
C LYS A 184 -18.28 3.58 25.30
N ARG A 185 -17.40 3.69 24.29
CA ARG A 185 -16.36 2.66 24.13
C ARG A 185 -15.67 2.51 25.49
N PRO A 186 -15.61 1.31 26.08
CA PRO A 186 -14.68 1.11 27.18
C PRO A 186 -13.31 1.46 26.61
N ILE A 187 -12.72 2.55 27.11
CA ILE A 187 -11.31 2.81 26.89
C ILE A 187 -10.64 1.64 27.60
N GLN A 188 -10.15 0.69 26.83
CA GLN A 188 -9.36 -0.40 27.34
C GLN A 188 -8.01 0.22 27.71
N ASP A 189 -7.92 0.74 28.93
CA ASP A 189 -6.63 1.03 29.55
C ASP A 189 -5.84 -0.28 29.49
N GLY A 190 -4.69 -0.27 28.82
CA GLY A 190 -3.91 -1.45 28.41
C GLY A 190 -3.38 -2.34 29.54
N ASN A 191 -3.88 -2.20 30.77
CA ASN A 191 -3.40 -2.90 31.97
C ASN A 191 -4.40 -3.88 32.59
N SER A 192 -5.65 -3.99 32.11
CA SER A 192 -6.57 -5.01 32.64
C SER A 192 -6.73 -6.16 31.64
N VAL A 193 -5.78 -7.11 31.69
CA VAL A 193 -6.00 -8.46 31.18
C VAL A 193 -7.15 -9.05 32.00
N LEU A 194 -8.32 -9.23 31.39
CA LEU A 194 -9.39 -9.99 32.01
C LEU A 194 -8.91 -11.43 32.17
N LEU A 195 -8.51 -11.78 33.40
CA LEU A 195 -8.31 -13.15 33.80
C LEU A 195 -9.67 -13.85 33.68
N THR A 196 -9.85 -14.61 32.60
CA THR A 196 -10.90 -15.64 32.51
C THR A 196 -10.71 -16.59 33.69
N ARG A 197 -11.47 -16.34 34.76
CA ARG A 197 -11.51 -17.22 35.93
C ARG A 197 -12.28 -18.46 35.51
N GLN A 198 -11.57 -19.46 34.98
CA GLN A 198 -12.10 -20.79 34.79
C GLN A 198 -12.52 -21.33 36.16
N ARG A 199 -13.83 -21.44 36.38
CA ARG A 199 -14.39 -22.26 37.47
C ARG A 199 -14.18 -23.73 37.08
N PRO A 200 -13.64 -24.59 37.96
CA PRO A 200 -13.61 -26.01 37.69
C PRO A 200 -15.01 -26.56 37.99
N SER A 201 -15.61 -27.26 37.05
CA SER A 201 -16.72 -28.16 37.36
C SER A 201 -16.69 -29.33 36.39
N GLY A 202 -16.51 -30.51 36.98
CA GLY A 202 -16.68 -31.77 36.29
C GLY A 202 -18.15 -32.08 35.99
N SER A 203 -18.31 -33.30 35.46
CA SER A 203 -19.53 -34.01 35.09
C SER A 203 -20.31 -33.49 33.87
N SER A 204 -19.90 -34.01 32.71
CA SER A 204 -20.72 -34.78 31.74
C SER A 204 -22.24 -34.55 31.71
N GLN A 205 -22.78 -34.14 30.55
CA GLN A 205 -23.83 -34.85 29.82
C GLN A 205 -24.10 -34.25 28.42
N LEU A 206 -24.65 -35.10 27.56
CA LEU A 206 -24.80 -35.02 26.10
C LEU A 206 -25.91 -34.04 25.62
N LEU A 207 -25.78 -33.64 24.34
CA LEU A 207 -26.78 -33.19 23.35
C LEU A 207 -27.02 -31.67 23.11
N ASP A 208 -27.07 -31.36 21.80
CA ASP A 208 -27.68 -30.25 21.07
C ASP A 208 -26.77 -29.10 20.57
N ASP A 209 -26.34 -29.25 19.31
CA ASP A 209 -25.53 -28.35 18.46
C ASP A 209 -26.26 -27.03 18.09
N SER A 210 -27.48 -26.85 18.57
CA SER A 210 -28.29 -25.63 18.38
C SER A 210 -28.02 -24.54 19.44
N SER A 211 -27.28 -24.90 20.51
CA SER A 211 -27.20 -24.10 21.73
C SER A 211 -25.99 -23.15 21.81
N GLU A 212 -24.92 -23.37 21.04
CA GLU A 212 -23.73 -22.50 21.11
C GLU A 212 -23.98 -21.09 20.56
N GLN A 213 -24.77 -20.97 19.47
CA GLN A 213 -25.20 -19.67 18.95
C GLN A 213 -26.13 -18.94 19.94
N ALA A 214 -26.95 -19.69 20.68
CA ALA A 214 -27.90 -19.15 21.66
C ALA A 214 -27.21 -18.72 22.96
N HIS A 215 -26.15 -19.41 23.39
CA HIS A 215 -25.39 -19.07 24.59
C HIS A 215 -24.61 -17.76 24.45
N LEU A 216 -24.02 -17.48 23.28
CA LEU A 216 -23.36 -16.19 23.02
C LEU A 216 -24.35 -15.00 22.97
N LEU A 217 -25.59 -15.25 22.56
CA LEU A 217 -26.67 -14.25 22.61
C LEU A 217 -27.29 -14.12 24.01
N SER A 218 -27.21 -15.18 24.83
CA SER A 218 -27.75 -15.24 26.20
C SER A 218 -26.82 -14.58 27.22
N GLU A 219 -25.50 -14.79 27.11
CA GLU A 219 -24.52 -14.21 28.05
C GLU A 219 -24.27 -12.71 27.78
N SER A 220 -24.47 -12.26 26.53
CA SER A 220 -24.57 -10.84 26.14
C SER A 220 -25.85 -10.16 26.62
N ARG A 221 -26.86 -10.95 27.01
CA ARG A 221 -28.16 -10.44 27.49
C ARG A 221 -28.13 -9.99 28.95
N GLY A 222 -27.05 -10.30 29.68
CA GLY A 222 -26.77 -9.76 31.00
C GLY A 222 -26.18 -8.35 30.89
N GLU A 223 -26.96 -7.35 31.33
CA GLU A 223 -26.51 -5.99 31.66
C GLU A 223 -26.21 -4.97 30.54
N PHE A 224 -26.83 -5.08 29.35
CA PHE A 224 -27.05 -3.90 28.49
C PHE A 224 -28.49 -3.35 28.62
N ARG A 225 -28.94 -3.15 29.86
CA ARG A 225 -30.03 -2.21 30.17
C ARG A 225 -29.41 -0.82 30.38
N GLY A 226 -28.73 -0.31 29.35
CA GLY A 226 -28.41 1.11 29.30
C GLY A 226 -29.74 1.85 29.26
N SER A 227 -30.17 2.41 30.39
CA SER A 227 -31.38 3.22 30.46
C SER A 227 -31.35 4.22 29.30
N CYS A 228 -32.39 4.23 28.46
CA CYS A 228 -32.54 5.14 27.33
C CYS A 228 -32.77 6.59 27.82
N ASP A 229 -31.88 7.10 28.68
CA ASP A 229 -32.06 8.37 29.39
C ASP A 229 -31.67 9.58 28.52
N ARG A 230 -31.04 9.35 27.35
CA ARG A 230 -30.67 10.44 26.45
C ARG A 230 -31.80 10.77 25.48
N PRO A 231 -32.14 12.06 25.31
CA PRO A 231 -33.17 12.46 24.36
C PRO A 231 -32.77 12.03 22.94
N ARG A 232 -33.76 11.56 22.18
CA ARG A 232 -33.55 11.12 20.80
C ARG A 232 -32.88 12.23 19.97
N PRO A 233 -31.83 11.91 19.20
CA PRO A 233 -31.10 12.92 18.44
C PRO A 233 -31.99 13.50 17.34
N LYS A 234 -32.07 14.83 17.26
CA LYS A 234 -32.82 15.53 16.21
C LYS A 234 -31.87 16.03 15.13
N ILE A 235 -32.25 15.90 13.87
CA ILE A 235 -31.57 16.49 12.71
C ILE A 235 -32.35 17.69 12.18
N ARG A 236 -31.65 18.63 11.54
CA ARG A 236 -32.27 19.77 10.83
C ARG A 236 -32.29 19.45 9.35
N LEU A 237 -33.47 19.24 8.80
CA LEU A 237 -33.69 19.05 7.36
C LEU A 237 -34.02 20.39 6.73
N TRP A 238 -33.20 20.82 5.78
CA TRP A 238 -33.41 22.05 5.03
C TRP A 238 -34.27 21.77 3.79
N TYR A 239 -35.27 22.60 3.53
CA TYR A 239 -36.21 22.47 2.41
C TYR A 239 -36.63 23.84 1.84
N GLY A 240 -37.36 23.83 0.73
CA GLY A 240 -37.80 25.03 0.00
C GLY A 240 -36.81 25.53 -1.07
N PRO A 241 -37.22 26.49 -1.91
CA PRO A 241 -36.31 27.11 -2.87
C PRO A 241 -35.13 27.75 -2.11
N PHE A 242 -33.90 27.50 -2.57
CA PHE A 242 -32.65 27.93 -1.95
C PHE A 242 -32.29 27.36 -0.56
N ARG A 243 -32.96 26.29 -0.07
CA ARG A 243 -32.66 25.66 1.23
C ARG A 243 -32.70 26.62 2.43
N LEU A 244 -33.57 27.63 2.41
CA LEU A 244 -33.65 28.68 3.45
C LEU A 244 -34.51 28.29 4.66
N GLN A 245 -35.39 27.30 4.53
CA GLN A 245 -36.26 26.86 5.63
C GLN A 245 -35.75 25.52 6.19
N TYR A 246 -35.88 25.32 7.50
CA TYR A 246 -35.51 24.05 8.14
C TYR A 246 -36.62 23.50 9.03
N ARG A 247 -36.70 22.17 9.08
CA ARG A 247 -37.56 21.43 10.02
C ARG A 247 -36.70 20.51 10.88
N LYS A 248 -36.90 20.54 12.20
CA LYS A 248 -36.25 19.62 13.14
C LYS A 248 -37.07 18.34 13.19
N VAL A 249 -36.47 17.21 12.81
CA VAL A 249 -37.11 15.88 12.82
C VAL A 249 -36.24 14.92 13.63
N ASP A 250 -36.84 13.89 14.21
CA ASP A 250 -36.10 12.80 14.83
C ASP A 250 -35.18 12.15 13.78
N ALA A 251 -33.91 11.99 14.14
CA ALA A 251 -32.91 11.42 13.24
C ALA A 251 -33.15 9.92 13.02
N ILE A 252 -33.58 9.20 14.06
CA ILE A 252 -33.75 7.74 14.00
C ILE A 252 -34.88 7.41 13.02
N ASP A 253 -36.07 7.92 13.29
CA ASP A 253 -37.25 7.69 12.44
C ASP A 253 -37.01 8.16 11.00
N TYR A 254 -36.28 9.27 10.80
CA TYR A 254 -35.94 9.76 9.45
C TYR A 254 -35.04 8.78 8.68
N TYR A 255 -33.97 8.29 9.31
CA TYR A 255 -33.04 7.37 8.65
C TYR A 255 -33.62 5.97 8.48
N GLU A 256 -34.49 5.53 9.38
CA GLU A 256 -35.23 4.27 9.27
C GLU A 256 -36.18 4.29 8.07
N GLU A 257 -36.98 5.35 7.93
CA GLU A 257 -37.84 5.54 6.77
C GLU A 257 -37.03 5.68 5.47
N ARG A 258 -35.90 6.38 5.52
CA ARG A 258 -35.00 6.49 4.35
C ARG A 258 -34.36 5.16 3.99
N LEU A 259 -34.03 4.32 4.97
CA LEU A 259 -33.51 2.98 4.75
C LEU A 259 -34.57 2.10 4.07
N ARG A 260 -35.81 2.12 4.57
CA ARG A 260 -36.94 1.39 3.99
C ARG A 260 -37.16 1.73 2.50
N ARG A 261 -37.11 3.02 2.14
CA ARG A 261 -37.25 3.46 0.75
C ARG A 261 -36.09 3.02 -0.15
N ILE A 262 -34.88 2.94 0.38
CA ILE A 262 -33.72 2.44 -0.38
C ILE A 262 -33.80 0.92 -0.52
N ASP A 263 -34.24 0.21 0.51
CA ASP A 263 -34.44 -1.24 0.45
C ASP A 263 -35.48 -1.61 -0.61
N GLU A 264 -36.59 -0.87 -0.69
CA GLU A 264 -37.60 -1.03 -1.76
C GLU A 264 -36.99 -0.83 -3.15
N LYS A 265 -36.20 0.25 -3.35
CA LYS A 265 -35.50 0.48 -4.63
C LYS A 265 -34.48 -0.61 -4.95
N ILE A 266 -33.83 -1.20 -3.94
CA ILE A 266 -32.89 -2.30 -4.15
C ILE A 266 -33.63 -3.57 -4.55
N GLU A 267 -34.78 -3.85 -3.94
CA GLU A 267 -35.64 -4.97 -4.36
C GLU A 267 -36.11 -4.80 -5.81
N ASP A 268 -36.57 -3.61 -6.18
CA ASP A 268 -36.93 -3.29 -7.56
C ASP A 268 -35.73 -3.43 -8.51
N ALA A 269 -34.57 -2.91 -8.12
CA ALA A 269 -33.34 -3.00 -8.91
C ALA A 269 -32.84 -4.44 -9.06
N ARG A 270 -33.08 -5.33 -8.09
CA ARG A 270 -32.72 -6.76 -8.18
C ARG A 270 -33.62 -7.55 -9.12
N ARG A 271 -34.86 -7.10 -9.33
CA ARG A 271 -35.80 -7.72 -10.27
C ARG A 271 -35.51 -7.36 -11.73
N LYS A 272 -34.82 -6.24 -11.97
CA LYS A 272 -34.42 -5.81 -13.32
C LYS A 272 -33.34 -6.73 -13.89
N GLU A 273 -33.44 -7.00 -15.19
CA GLU A 273 -32.40 -7.71 -15.90
C GLU A 273 -31.35 -6.73 -16.46
N TYR A 274 -30.09 -6.91 -16.06
CA TYR A 274 -28.97 -6.05 -16.49
C TYR A 274 -28.27 -6.61 -17.72
N PRO A 275 -27.76 -5.74 -18.61
CA PRO A 275 -27.06 -6.15 -19.81
C PRO A 275 -25.76 -6.90 -19.47
N PRO A 276 -25.41 -7.95 -20.23
CA PRO A 276 -24.19 -8.70 -20.01
C PRO A 276 -22.96 -7.91 -20.44
N THR A 277 -21.91 -7.98 -19.61
CA THR A 277 -20.60 -7.36 -19.83
C THR A 277 -19.66 -8.31 -20.58
N GLU A 278 -18.55 -7.80 -21.08
CA GLU A 278 -17.48 -8.57 -21.75
C GLU A 278 -16.59 -9.41 -20.80
N LEU A 279 -17.01 -9.66 -19.55
CA LEU A 279 -16.22 -10.33 -18.52
C LEU A 279 -17.03 -11.49 -17.93
N ALA A 280 -16.42 -12.67 -17.83
CA ALA A 280 -17.00 -13.83 -17.17
C ALA A 280 -15.97 -14.54 -16.30
N PHE A 281 -16.45 -15.23 -15.28
CA PHE A 281 -15.66 -16.15 -14.47
C PHE A 281 -16.06 -17.58 -14.85
N VAL A 282 -15.07 -18.40 -15.20
CA VAL A 282 -15.26 -19.78 -15.64
C VAL A 282 -14.56 -20.66 -14.63
N THR A 283 -15.32 -21.50 -13.94
CA THR A 283 -14.80 -22.45 -12.96
C THR A 283 -14.62 -23.80 -13.65
N MET A 284 -13.39 -24.30 -13.69
CA MET A 284 -13.06 -25.59 -14.31
C MET A 284 -13.14 -26.73 -13.29
N GLU A 285 -13.37 -27.96 -13.75
CA GLU A 285 -13.32 -29.15 -12.88
C GLU A 285 -11.92 -29.40 -12.27
N SER A 286 -10.86 -29.04 -13.00
CA SER A 286 -9.47 -29.28 -12.60
C SER A 286 -8.62 -28.01 -12.66
N ILE A 287 -7.69 -27.87 -11.71
CA ILE A 287 -6.67 -26.79 -11.71
C ILE A 287 -5.82 -26.90 -12.97
N ALA A 288 -5.44 -28.12 -13.38
CA ALA A 288 -4.65 -28.32 -14.59
C ALA A 288 -5.37 -27.77 -15.84
N ALA A 289 -6.67 -28.04 -15.97
CA ALA A 289 -7.48 -27.49 -17.06
C ALA A 289 -7.53 -25.96 -17.05
N SER A 290 -7.68 -25.35 -15.86
CA SER A 290 -7.66 -23.88 -15.72
C SER A 290 -6.32 -23.27 -16.12
N GLN A 291 -5.19 -23.90 -15.76
CA GLN A 291 -3.85 -23.42 -16.10
C GLN A 291 -3.57 -23.57 -17.60
N THR A 292 -3.97 -24.70 -18.20
CA THR A 292 -3.89 -24.90 -19.65
C THR A 292 -4.72 -23.84 -20.38
N LEU A 293 -5.95 -23.57 -19.95
CA LEU A 293 -6.82 -22.56 -20.56
C LEU A 293 -6.23 -21.14 -20.50
N VAL A 294 -5.53 -20.80 -19.41
CA VAL A 294 -4.87 -19.50 -19.28
C VAL A 294 -3.63 -19.38 -20.18
N GLN A 295 -2.97 -20.50 -20.46
CA GLN A 295 -1.77 -20.55 -21.29
C GLN A 295 -2.08 -20.68 -22.79
N THR A 296 -3.30 -21.08 -23.15
CA THR A 296 -3.72 -21.21 -24.56
C THR A 296 -4.15 -19.87 -25.16
N ILE A 297 -3.88 -19.71 -26.46
CA ILE A 297 -4.37 -18.58 -27.24
C ILE A 297 -5.76 -18.94 -27.76
N ILE A 298 -6.80 -18.44 -27.11
CA ILE A 298 -8.20 -18.77 -27.42
C ILE A 298 -8.69 -18.10 -28.71
N SER A 299 -8.17 -16.92 -29.06
CA SER A 299 -8.60 -16.21 -30.26
C SER A 299 -7.44 -15.54 -31.01
N PRO A 300 -7.51 -15.46 -32.36
CA PRO A 300 -6.48 -14.83 -33.17
C PRO A 300 -6.52 -13.30 -33.10
N ARG A 301 -7.65 -12.71 -32.69
CA ARG A 301 -7.80 -11.26 -32.56
C ARG A 301 -7.24 -10.83 -31.20
N PRO A 302 -6.28 -9.88 -31.15
CA PRO A 302 -5.81 -9.38 -29.88
C PRO A 302 -6.97 -8.79 -29.09
N MET A 303 -6.91 -8.91 -27.77
CA MET A 303 -7.87 -8.31 -26.84
C MET A 303 -9.28 -8.94 -26.81
N ARG A 304 -9.52 -10.05 -27.53
CA ARG A 304 -10.73 -10.87 -27.40
C ARG A 304 -10.45 -12.18 -26.67
N LEU A 305 -11.44 -12.65 -25.90
CA LEU A 305 -11.41 -13.92 -25.17
C LEU A 305 -10.09 -14.16 -24.41
N PHE A 306 -9.63 -13.14 -23.69
CA PHE A 306 -8.39 -13.18 -22.94
C PHE A 306 -8.62 -13.85 -21.58
N ALA A 307 -8.02 -15.01 -21.37
CA ALA A 307 -8.06 -15.75 -20.11
C ALA A 307 -6.95 -15.30 -19.14
N ARG A 308 -7.28 -15.08 -17.87
CA ARG A 308 -6.34 -14.95 -16.74
C ARG A 308 -6.86 -15.74 -15.56
N LEU A 309 -5.99 -16.19 -14.67
CA LEU A 309 -6.43 -16.72 -13.38
C LEU A 309 -7.27 -15.67 -12.65
N ALA A 310 -8.38 -16.12 -12.06
CA ALA A 310 -9.22 -15.24 -11.28
C ALA A 310 -8.51 -14.87 -9.97
N PRO A 311 -8.56 -13.59 -9.54
CA PRO A 311 -8.15 -13.24 -8.20
C PRO A 311 -9.14 -13.83 -7.18
N ALA A 312 -8.75 -13.86 -5.90
CA ALA A 312 -9.66 -14.29 -4.85
C ALA A 312 -10.93 -13.41 -4.82
N PRO A 313 -12.11 -13.94 -4.45
CA PRO A 313 -13.36 -13.18 -4.49
C PRO A 313 -13.34 -11.87 -3.70
N ALA A 314 -12.58 -11.83 -2.60
CA ALA A 314 -12.39 -10.63 -1.78
C ALA A 314 -11.50 -9.56 -2.46
N ASP A 315 -10.60 -9.98 -3.36
CA ASP A 315 -9.68 -9.10 -4.10
C ASP A 315 -10.29 -8.63 -5.44
N VAL A 316 -11.47 -9.14 -5.81
CA VAL A 316 -12.19 -8.68 -7.00
C VAL A 316 -12.79 -7.31 -6.73
N VAL A 317 -12.27 -6.29 -7.41
CA VAL A 317 -12.91 -4.97 -7.45
C VAL A 317 -14.08 -5.04 -8.43
N TRP A 318 -15.29 -5.33 -7.92
CA TRP A 318 -16.52 -5.49 -8.73
C TRP A 318 -16.88 -4.25 -9.55
N LYS A 319 -16.58 -3.05 -9.05
CA LYS A 319 -16.75 -1.78 -9.80
C LYS A 319 -15.96 -1.76 -11.12
N ASN A 320 -14.87 -2.52 -11.17
CA ASN A 320 -14.04 -2.72 -12.33
C ASN A 320 -14.44 -3.96 -13.14
N THR A 321 -15.66 -4.50 -13.05
CA THR A 321 -16.10 -5.55 -13.99
C THR A 321 -16.88 -4.93 -15.15
N TYR A 322 -17.83 -4.05 -14.87
CA TYR A 322 -18.72 -3.41 -15.84
C TYR A 322 -18.15 -2.18 -16.59
N LEU A 323 -16.96 -1.68 -16.20
CA LEU A 323 -16.33 -0.55 -16.91
C LEU A 323 -15.78 -0.98 -18.30
N PRO A 324 -16.08 -0.26 -19.38
CA PRO A 324 -15.55 -0.57 -20.70
C PRO A 324 -14.01 -0.40 -20.73
N ARG A 325 -13.32 -1.31 -21.42
CA ARG A 325 -11.85 -1.29 -21.54
C ARG A 325 -11.26 0.01 -22.09
N PRO A 326 -11.80 0.66 -23.14
CA PRO A 326 -11.22 1.91 -23.64
C PRO A 326 -11.23 3.02 -22.59
N ARG A 327 -12.31 3.13 -21.79
CA ARG A 327 -12.39 4.10 -20.68
C ARG A 327 -11.31 3.85 -19.62
N ARG A 328 -11.00 2.58 -19.33
CA ARG A 328 -9.90 2.26 -18.40
C ARG A 328 -8.54 2.59 -18.98
N MET A 329 -8.35 2.36 -20.28
CA MET A 329 -7.11 2.71 -20.96
C MET A 329 -6.90 4.22 -20.94
N THR A 330 -7.91 5.02 -21.30
CA THR A 330 -7.79 6.49 -21.24
C THR A 330 -7.54 6.99 -19.82
N GLN A 331 -8.20 6.43 -18.81
CA GLN A 331 -7.92 6.75 -17.41
C GLN A 331 -6.48 6.37 -17.00
N ALA A 332 -5.98 5.19 -17.39
CA ALA A 332 -4.62 4.77 -17.08
C ALA A 332 -3.57 5.67 -17.74
N TRP A 333 -3.77 6.03 -19.01
CA TRP A 333 -2.90 6.96 -19.72
C TRP A 333 -2.94 8.37 -19.13
N PHE A 334 -4.13 8.84 -18.73
CA PHE A 334 -4.29 10.12 -18.03
C PHE A 334 -3.55 10.12 -16.69
N ILE A 335 -3.75 9.09 -15.86
CA ILE A 335 -3.06 8.95 -14.57
C ILE A 335 -1.54 8.87 -14.78
N THR A 336 -1.08 8.12 -15.78
CA THR A 336 0.35 7.99 -16.10
C THR A 336 0.94 9.32 -16.55
N SER A 337 0.23 10.08 -17.38
CA SER A 337 0.64 11.43 -17.79
C SER A 337 0.70 12.39 -16.60
N VAL A 338 -0.29 12.36 -15.71
CA VAL A 338 -0.31 13.18 -14.49
C VAL A 338 0.86 12.84 -13.58
N ILE A 339 1.16 11.54 -13.38
CA ILE A 339 2.32 11.10 -12.60
C ILE A 339 3.61 11.61 -13.25
N GLY A 340 3.77 11.42 -14.57
CA GLY A 340 4.94 11.91 -15.31
C GLY A 340 5.11 13.43 -15.19
N PHE A 341 4.04 14.20 -15.40
CA PHE A 341 4.05 15.64 -15.21
C PHE A 341 4.44 16.02 -13.77
N LEU A 342 3.85 15.36 -12.77
CA LEU A 342 4.12 15.65 -11.37
C LEU A 342 5.57 15.30 -11.00
N THR A 343 6.16 14.23 -11.56
CA THR A 343 7.58 13.91 -11.35
C THR A 343 8.52 14.98 -11.91
N ILE A 344 8.22 15.54 -13.08
CA ILE A 344 8.99 16.64 -13.67
C ILE A 344 8.82 17.91 -12.83
N PHE A 345 7.59 18.21 -12.42
CA PHE A 345 7.26 19.36 -11.58
C PHE A 345 8.00 19.33 -10.22
N TRP A 346 8.02 18.17 -9.54
CA TRP A 346 8.76 18.04 -8.29
C TRP A 346 10.28 18.11 -8.48
N SER A 347 10.82 17.53 -9.56
CA SER A 347 12.25 17.66 -9.87
C SER A 347 12.64 19.13 -10.06
N PHE A 348 11.81 19.90 -10.79
CA PHE A 348 11.99 21.33 -10.97
C PHE A 348 11.91 22.12 -9.65
N LEU A 349 11.03 21.72 -8.72
CA LEU A 349 10.91 22.38 -7.41
C LEU A 349 12.07 22.04 -6.46
N LEU A 350 12.62 20.83 -6.53
CA LEU A 350 13.68 20.38 -5.62
C LEU A 350 15.04 21.03 -5.91
N ILE A 351 15.36 21.30 -7.17
CA ILE A 351 16.63 21.95 -7.57
C ILE A 351 16.84 23.32 -6.88
N PRO A 352 15.90 24.29 -6.94
CA PRO A 352 16.07 25.58 -6.28
C PRO A 352 16.05 25.47 -4.76
N ILE A 353 15.28 24.52 -4.17
CA ILE A 353 15.32 24.28 -2.73
C ILE A 353 16.70 23.78 -2.31
N ALA A 354 17.28 22.83 -3.05
CA ALA A 354 18.65 22.36 -2.81
C ALA A 354 19.67 23.50 -2.97
N TYR A 355 19.51 24.34 -4.00
CA TYR A 355 20.38 25.49 -4.24
C TYR A 355 20.29 26.54 -3.12
N VAL A 356 19.10 26.87 -2.62
CA VAL A 356 18.90 27.83 -1.51
C VAL A 356 19.43 27.30 -0.17
N LEU A 357 19.54 25.98 -0.03
CA LEU A 357 20.10 25.35 1.17
C LEU A 357 21.63 25.20 1.13
N GLU A 358 22.28 25.57 0.03
CA GLU A 358 23.74 25.68 -0.02
C GLU A 358 24.21 26.89 0.79
N LEU A 359 25.29 26.74 1.55
CA LEU A 359 25.64 27.69 2.61
C LEU A 359 26.02 29.07 2.07
N GLU A 360 26.64 29.09 0.89
CA GLU A 360 27.07 30.29 0.19
C GLU A 360 25.89 31.12 -0.34
N THR A 361 24.78 30.45 -0.71
CA THR A 361 23.58 31.11 -1.21
C THR A 361 22.65 31.53 -0.07
N LEU A 362 22.63 30.79 1.04
CA LEU A 362 21.86 31.13 2.23
C LEU A 362 22.30 32.47 2.84
N HIS A 363 23.61 32.73 2.88
CA HIS A 363 24.17 34.02 3.34
C HIS A 363 23.72 35.20 2.46
N LYS A 364 23.44 34.94 1.17
CA LYS A 364 22.98 35.94 0.20
C LYS A 364 21.48 36.20 0.25
N VAL A 365 20.67 35.20 0.60
CA VAL A 365 19.19 35.29 0.62
C VAL A 365 18.64 35.67 2.00
N PHE A 366 19.23 35.15 3.08
CA PHE A 366 18.81 35.42 4.46
C PHE A 366 20.04 35.69 5.37
N PRO A 367 20.62 36.90 5.33
CA PRO A 367 21.86 37.20 6.06
C PRO A 367 21.70 37.03 7.59
N HIS A 368 20.56 37.44 8.16
CA HIS A 368 20.32 37.35 9.60
C HIS A 368 20.23 35.90 10.13
N LEU A 369 19.74 34.99 9.28
CA LEU A 369 19.62 33.57 9.61
C LEU A 369 20.97 32.87 9.44
N ALA A 370 21.82 33.34 8.52
CA ALA A 370 23.18 32.86 8.33
C ALA A 370 24.12 33.31 9.46
N ASP A 371 23.96 34.53 9.98
CA ASP A 371 24.77 35.07 11.09
C ASP A 371 24.47 34.34 12.42
N LEU A 372 23.20 34.01 12.70
CA LEU A 372 22.83 33.15 13.84
C LEU A 372 23.35 31.71 13.69
N LEU A 373 23.60 31.27 12.45
CA LEU A 373 24.04 29.92 12.14
C LEU A 373 25.56 29.78 12.15
N SER A 374 26.30 30.85 11.88
CA SER A 374 27.76 30.88 12.00
C SER A 374 28.22 30.87 13.47
N GLU A 375 27.37 31.34 14.40
CA GLU A 375 27.64 31.39 15.84
C GLU A 375 27.63 30.00 16.51
N HIS A 376 26.93 29.02 15.92
CA HIS A 376 26.83 27.65 16.45
C HIS A 376 27.11 26.57 15.38
N PRO A 377 28.29 25.90 15.43
CA PRO A 377 28.70 24.92 14.42
C PRO A 377 27.80 23.67 14.35
N LEU A 378 27.15 23.31 15.47
CA LEU A 378 26.18 22.21 15.52
C LEU A 378 24.83 22.59 14.86
N ALA A 379 24.38 23.83 15.00
CA ALA A 379 23.16 24.29 14.36
C ALA A 379 23.34 24.36 12.83
N LYS A 380 24.52 24.80 12.39
CA LYS A 380 24.93 24.83 10.98
C LYS A 380 24.84 23.47 10.31
N SER A 381 25.48 22.45 10.87
CA SER A 381 25.47 21.10 10.29
C SER A 381 24.09 20.46 10.31
N LEU A 382 23.30 20.71 11.35
CA LEU A 382 21.96 20.14 11.52
C LEU A 382 20.93 20.79 10.59
N ILE A 383 21.04 22.09 10.29
CA ILE A 383 20.17 22.77 9.32
C ILE A 383 20.58 22.43 7.87
N GLN A 384 21.88 22.38 7.58
CA GLN A 384 22.40 22.06 6.24
C GLN A 384 22.03 20.63 5.81
N THR A 385 22.02 19.66 6.74
CA THR A 385 21.70 18.26 6.44
C THR A 385 20.27 17.86 6.82
N GLY A 386 19.72 18.46 7.88
CA GLY A 386 18.40 18.14 8.42
C GLY A 386 17.25 18.85 7.72
N LEU A 387 17.42 20.11 7.28
CA LEU A 387 16.35 20.85 6.62
C LEU A 387 16.00 20.32 5.20
N PRO A 388 16.95 19.92 4.34
CA PRO A 388 16.61 19.32 3.05
C PRO A 388 15.97 17.94 3.23
N THR A 389 16.46 17.14 4.18
CA THR A 389 15.89 15.82 4.48
C THR A 389 14.50 15.91 5.10
N LEU A 390 14.26 16.88 6.00
CA LEU A 390 12.95 17.16 6.57
C LEU A 390 11.99 17.67 5.49
N ALA A 391 12.40 18.64 4.67
CA ALA A 391 11.60 19.14 3.56
C ALA A 391 11.22 18.01 2.60
N LEU A 392 12.17 17.15 2.21
CA LEU A 392 11.92 15.97 1.38
C LEU A 392 10.96 14.98 2.06
N SER A 393 11.13 14.73 3.36
CA SER A 393 10.24 13.84 4.12
C SER A 393 8.81 14.37 4.19
N LEU A 394 8.63 15.66 4.44
CA LEU A 394 7.32 16.31 4.47
C LEU A 394 6.66 16.26 3.08
N LEU A 395 7.48 16.46 2.03
CA LEU A 395 7.05 16.37 0.64
C LEU A 395 6.53 14.99 0.28
N THR A 396 7.32 13.95 0.61
CA THR A 396 6.95 12.56 0.36
C THR A 396 5.68 12.14 1.09
N VAL A 397 5.43 12.69 2.29
CA VAL A 397 4.16 12.53 3.00
C VAL A 397 3.02 13.27 2.30
N ALA A 398 3.26 14.48 1.78
CA ALA A 398 2.24 15.30 1.12
C ALA A 398 1.77 14.74 -0.23
N VAL A 399 2.67 14.11 -0.99
CA VAL A 399 2.41 13.60 -2.35
C VAL A 399 1.19 12.67 -2.44
N PRO A 400 1.03 11.63 -1.60
CA PRO A 400 -0.18 10.79 -1.58
C PRO A 400 -1.49 11.55 -1.32
N TYR A 401 -1.47 12.57 -0.45
CA TYR A 401 -2.66 13.39 -0.17
C TYR A 401 -3.03 14.27 -1.35
N LEU A 402 -2.04 14.84 -2.04
CA LEU A 402 -2.25 15.60 -3.27
C LEU A 402 -2.86 14.72 -4.36
N TYR A 403 -2.38 13.48 -4.54
CA TYR A 403 -2.97 12.53 -5.48
C TYR A 403 -4.44 12.22 -5.15
N ASN A 404 -4.77 11.99 -3.88
CA ASN A 404 -6.15 11.72 -3.47
C ASN A 404 -7.06 12.94 -3.67
N CYS A 405 -6.59 14.13 -3.31
CA CYS A 405 -7.35 15.38 -3.51
C CYS A 405 -7.60 15.65 -4.99
N TRP A 406 -6.57 15.48 -5.83
CA TRP A 406 -6.67 15.62 -7.28
C TRP A 406 -7.60 14.58 -7.89
N TYR A 407 -7.50 13.31 -7.48
CA TYR A 407 -8.40 12.23 -7.93
C TYR A 407 -9.86 12.53 -7.61
N LEU A 408 -10.13 13.05 -6.41
CA LEU A 408 -11.48 13.47 -6.01
C LEU A 408 -11.98 14.66 -6.84
N LEU A 409 -11.12 15.64 -7.13
CA LEU A 409 -11.45 16.80 -7.98
C LEU A 409 -11.78 16.39 -9.42
N VAL A 410 -10.96 15.52 -10.02
CA VAL A 410 -11.19 15.04 -11.40
C VAL A 410 -12.46 14.19 -11.49
N ASN A 411 -12.75 13.35 -10.51
CA ASN A 411 -13.99 12.57 -10.49
C ASN A 411 -15.23 13.45 -10.23
N ALA A 412 -15.12 14.50 -9.42
CA ALA A 412 -16.22 15.45 -9.20
C ALA A 412 -16.55 16.25 -10.47
N ALA A 413 -15.54 16.58 -11.29
CA ALA A 413 -15.73 17.26 -12.58
C ALA A 413 -16.30 16.33 -13.68
N GLY A 414 -16.15 15.01 -13.53
CA GLY A 414 -16.69 14.02 -14.48
C GLY A 414 -18.12 13.56 -14.20
N SER A 415 -18.75 14.04 -13.11
CA SER A 415 -20.13 13.70 -12.73
C SER A 415 -21.12 14.86 -12.84
N SER A 416 -20.72 15.97 -13.46
CA SER A 416 -21.58 17.13 -13.74
C SER A 416 -22.07 17.15 -15.18
#